data_AF-C1JCE0-F1
#
_entry.id   AF-C1JCE0-F1
#
_cell.length_a   1.000
_cell.length_b   1.000
_cell.length_c   1.000
_cell.angle_alpha   90.00
_cell.angle_beta   90.00
_cell.angle_gamma   90.00
#
_symmetry.space_group_name_H-M   'P 1'
#
loop_
_entity.id
_entity.type
_entity.pdbx_description
1 polymer ?
#
loop_
_entity_poly.entity_id
_entity_poly.type
_entity_poly.pdbx_seq_one_letter_code
_entity_poly.pdbx_strand_id
1 'polypeptide(L)'
;AVTVKPIIINGTYINPELGKYHARLRSLTHSCLEIKEKHGGTQDGMYMLTTESGTYYQAFCDMTTAGGGWTLVASVHENNIKGKCSVGDRWSSQEGNDLNLPEGEGTWANTATFGRAESSTSYDYKV
;
A
#
# COMPACT_ATOMS: atom_id res chain seq x y z
N ALA A 1 -5.29 -7.43 19.50
CA ALA A 1 -6.38 -8.37 19.86
C ALA A 1 -5.95 -9.78 19.47
N VAL A 2 -6.05 -10.75 20.38
CA VAL A 2 -5.67 -12.13 20.12
C VAL A 2 -6.63 -12.71 19.09
N THR A 3 -6.21 -12.84 17.83
CA THR A 3 -6.98 -13.59 16.84
C THR A 3 -6.84 -15.06 17.16
N VAL A 4 -7.88 -15.65 17.74
CA VAL A 4 -7.97 -17.08 18.01
C VAL A 4 -7.77 -17.82 16.68
N LYS A 5 -6.80 -18.74 16.62
CA LYS A 5 -6.60 -19.58 15.44
C LYS A 5 -7.91 -20.35 15.18
N PRO A 6 -8.45 -20.33 13.95
CA PRO A 6 -9.71 -21.00 13.67
C PRO A 6 -9.53 -22.51 13.81
N ILE A 7 -10.55 -23.17 14.34
CA ILE A 7 -10.57 -24.63 14.47
C ILE A 7 -11.11 -25.20 13.15
N ILE A 8 -10.32 -26.08 12.53
CA ILE A 8 -10.61 -26.73 11.25
C ILE A 8 -10.70 -28.24 11.50
N ILE A 9 -11.76 -28.88 11.04
CA ILE A 9 -11.92 -30.35 11.06
C ILE A 9 -12.06 -30.82 9.61
N ASN A 10 -11.19 -31.74 9.19
CA ASN A 10 -11.17 -32.30 7.83
C ASN A 10 -11.18 -31.22 6.74
N GLY A 11 -10.44 -30.13 6.94
CA GLY A 11 -10.35 -29.02 5.98
C GLY A 11 -11.53 -28.03 5.99
N THR A 12 -12.50 -28.18 6.89
CA THR A 12 -13.69 -27.31 6.95
C THR A 12 -13.74 -26.53 8.27
N TYR A 13 -14.20 -25.27 8.21
CA TYR A 13 -14.45 -24.47 9.42
C TYR A 13 -15.61 -25.07 10.22
N ILE A 14 -15.39 -25.33 11.51
CA ILE A 14 -16.43 -25.87 12.41
C ILE A 14 -17.62 -24.91 12.49
N ASN A 15 -17.34 -23.60 12.52
CA ASN A 15 -18.36 -22.57 12.49
C ASN A 15 -18.33 -21.90 11.10
N PRO A 16 -19.34 -22.14 10.24
CA PRO A 16 -19.41 -21.56 8.91
C PRO A 16 -19.46 -20.02 8.90
N GLU A 17 -20.07 -19.39 9.90
CA GLU A 17 -20.10 -17.92 10.03
C GLU A 17 -18.76 -17.36 10.44
N LEU A 18 -18.03 -18.06 11.33
CA LEU A 18 -16.64 -17.75 11.62
C LEU A 18 -15.75 -18.01 10.41
N GLY A 19 -16.04 -19.04 9.61
CA GLY A 19 -15.38 -19.31 8.33
C GLY A 19 -15.61 -18.21 7.31
N LYS A 20 -16.83 -17.67 7.21
CA LYS A 20 -17.15 -16.49 6.39
C LYS A 20 -16.45 -15.24 6.93
N TYR A 21 -16.40 -15.04 8.24
CA TYR A 21 -15.70 -13.93 8.87
C TYR A 21 -14.18 -14.01 8.66
N HIS A 22 -13.58 -15.20 8.77
CA HIS A 22 -12.18 -15.45 8.45
C HIS A 22 -11.88 -15.34 6.95
N ALA A 23 -12.76 -15.79 6.07
CA ALA A 23 -12.64 -15.59 4.63
C ALA A 23 -12.75 -14.10 4.26
N ARG A 24 -13.60 -13.34 4.96
CA ARG A 24 -13.68 -11.87 4.85
C ARG A 24 -12.43 -11.18 5.40
N LEU A 25 -11.84 -11.67 6.50
CA LEU A 25 -10.61 -11.15 7.09
C LEU A 25 -9.33 -11.59 6.37
N ARG A 26 -9.38 -12.66 5.56
CA ARG A 26 -8.26 -13.21 4.78
C ARG A 26 -8.50 -13.10 3.28
N SER A 27 -9.29 -12.13 2.82
CA SER A 27 -9.18 -11.80 1.40
C SER A 27 -7.85 -11.09 1.20
N LEU A 28 -6.88 -11.84 0.71
CA LEU A 28 -5.57 -11.37 0.27
C LEU A 28 -5.81 -10.53 -0.99
N THR A 29 -6.36 -9.32 -0.83
CA THR A 29 -6.59 -8.44 -1.97
C THR A 29 -5.31 -7.70 -2.29
N HIS A 30 -4.82 -7.89 -3.51
CA HIS A 30 -3.55 -7.33 -3.95
C HIS A 30 -3.68 -5.89 -4.46
N SER A 31 -4.90 -5.45 -4.78
CA SER A 31 -5.18 -4.12 -5.29
C SER A 31 -6.62 -3.67 -4.98
N CYS A 32 -6.86 -2.36 -5.12
CA CYS A 32 -8.19 -1.79 -5.04
C CYS A 32 -9.13 -2.31 -6.14
N LEU A 33 -8.60 -2.65 -7.33
CA LEU A 33 -9.39 -3.25 -8.40
C LEU A 33 -9.93 -4.62 -7.98
N GLU A 34 -9.11 -5.44 -7.34
CA GLU A 34 -9.56 -6.74 -6.83
C GLU A 34 -10.66 -6.59 -5.77
N ILE A 35 -10.52 -5.60 -4.87
CA ILE A 35 -11.56 -5.25 -3.90
C ILE A 35 -12.85 -4.85 -4.63
N LYS A 36 -12.76 -4.03 -5.67
CA LYS A 36 -13.91 -3.58 -6.45
C LYS A 36 -14.62 -4.75 -7.13
N GLU A 37 -13.88 -5.57 -7.88
CA GLU A 37 -14.45 -6.62 -8.73
C GLU A 37 -14.90 -7.85 -7.94
N LYS A 38 -14.11 -8.30 -6.96
CA LYS A 38 -14.38 -9.56 -6.24
C LYS A 38 -15.15 -9.36 -4.93
N HIS A 39 -15.04 -8.18 -4.33
CA HIS A 39 -15.63 -7.90 -3.01
C HIS A 39 -16.67 -6.77 -3.03
N GLY A 40 -16.92 -6.16 -4.19
CA GLY A 40 -17.94 -5.12 -4.34
C GLY A 40 -17.60 -3.83 -3.61
N GLY A 41 -16.31 -3.52 -3.42
CA GLY A 41 -15.88 -2.24 -2.87
C GLY A 41 -16.31 -1.10 -3.79
N THR A 42 -17.01 -0.10 -3.23
CA THR A 42 -17.59 1.01 -4.00
C THR A 42 -17.27 2.39 -3.44
N GLN A 43 -16.71 2.47 -2.24
CA GLN A 43 -16.43 3.73 -1.56
C GLN A 43 -14.95 4.06 -1.64
N ASP A 44 -14.63 5.31 -1.92
CA ASP A 44 -13.26 5.79 -1.81
C ASP A 44 -12.81 5.72 -0.34
N GLY A 45 -11.54 5.42 -0.09
CA GLY A 45 -11.02 5.38 1.27
C GLY A 45 -9.80 4.51 1.47
N MET A 46 -9.44 4.30 2.74
CA MET A 46 -8.31 3.48 3.13
C MET A 46 -8.69 2.00 3.19
N TYR A 47 -7.92 1.16 2.50
CA TYR A 47 -8.07 -0.29 2.49
C TYR A 47 -6.77 -0.98 2.89
N MET A 48 -6.90 -2.19 3.46
CA MET A 48 -5.77 -3.07 3.75
C MET A 48 -5.54 -3.98 2.54
N LEU A 49 -4.33 -3.95 1.99
CA LEU A 49 -3.89 -4.76 0.87
C LEU A 49 -2.74 -5.68 1.28
N THR A 50 -2.41 -6.63 0.42
CA THR A 50 -1.26 -7.51 0.63
C THR A 50 -0.42 -7.66 -0.63
N THR A 51 0.90 -7.72 -0.46
CA THR A 51 1.83 -8.07 -1.53
C THR A 51 1.76 -9.57 -1.84
N GLU A 52 2.37 -10.01 -2.94
CA GLU A 52 2.52 -11.43 -3.25
C GLU A 52 3.29 -12.18 -2.15
N SER A 53 4.25 -11.52 -1.49
CA SER A 53 5.00 -12.06 -0.35
C SER A 53 4.17 -12.16 0.95
N GLY A 54 2.92 -11.71 0.95
CA GLY A 54 2.04 -11.72 2.11
C GLY A 54 2.29 -10.57 3.10
N THR A 55 3.03 -9.53 2.70
CA THR A 55 3.20 -8.32 3.50
C THR A 55 1.93 -7.48 3.41
N TYR A 56 1.40 -7.05 4.55
CA TYR A 56 0.22 -6.18 4.59
C TYR A 56 0.62 -4.71 4.55
N TYR A 57 -0.14 -3.91 3.83
CA TYR A 57 0.03 -2.46 3.77
C TYR A 57 -1.33 -1.77 3.59
N GLN A 58 -1.40 -0.50 3.98
CA GLN A 58 -2.59 0.32 3.74
C GLN A 58 -2.37 1.23 2.53
N ALA A 59 -3.38 1.31 1.67
CA ALA A 59 -3.42 2.20 0.52
C ALA A 59 -4.76 2.92 0.45
N PHE A 60 -4.76 4.12 -0.13
CA PHE A 60 -6.01 4.79 -0.52
C PHE A 60 -6.51 4.18 -1.83
N CYS A 61 -7.77 3.79 -1.85
CA CYS A 61 -8.45 3.34 -3.05
C CYS A 61 -9.39 4.42 -3.55
N ASP A 62 -9.20 4.82 -4.80
CA ASP A 62 -10.22 5.56 -5.54
C ASP A 62 -11.12 4.54 -6.25
N MET A 63 -12.32 4.42 -5.72
CA MET A 63 -13.37 3.52 -6.18
C MET A 63 -14.39 4.24 -7.07
N THR A 64 -14.13 5.49 -7.47
CA THR A 64 -15.08 6.33 -8.18
C THR A 64 -14.61 6.68 -9.60
N THR A 65 -13.37 7.14 -9.76
CA THR A 65 -12.84 7.65 -11.03
C THR A 65 -12.83 6.59 -12.11
N ALA A 66 -13.49 6.86 -13.24
CA ALA A 66 -13.52 5.98 -14.40
C ALA A 66 -13.93 4.51 -14.08
N GLY A 67 -14.83 4.32 -13.11
CA GLY A 67 -15.26 3.00 -12.67
C GLY A 67 -14.57 2.50 -11.40
N GLY A 68 -13.51 3.18 -10.95
CA GLY A 68 -12.80 2.90 -9.71
C GLY A 68 -11.81 1.74 -9.79
N GLY A 69 -11.29 1.34 -8.63
CA GLY A 69 -10.29 0.29 -8.51
C GLY A 69 -8.85 0.81 -8.59
N TRP A 70 -8.65 2.12 -8.52
CA TRP A 70 -7.34 2.75 -8.53
C TRP A 70 -6.69 2.62 -7.15
N THR A 71 -5.44 2.14 -7.13
CA THR A 71 -4.65 1.99 -5.91
C THR A 71 -3.61 3.10 -5.86
N LEU A 72 -3.61 3.92 -4.80
CA LEU A 72 -2.51 4.84 -4.56
C LEU A 72 -1.26 4.03 -4.16
N VAL A 73 -0.25 4.03 -5.03
CA VAL A 73 1.02 3.29 -4.79
C VAL A 73 2.20 4.19 -4.45
N ALA A 74 2.13 5.48 -4.83
CA ALA A 74 3.19 6.44 -4.56
C ALA A 74 2.69 7.89 -4.57
N SER A 75 3.47 8.78 -3.95
CA SER A 75 3.35 10.24 -4.03
C SER A 75 4.74 10.86 -4.02
N VAL A 76 4.94 11.88 -4.84
CA VAL A 76 6.16 12.69 -4.90
C VAL A 76 5.86 14.03 -4.23
N HIS A 77 6.58 14.34 -3.16
CA HIS A 77 6.33 15.53 -2.35
C HIS A 77 7.60 16.34 -2.14
N GLU A 78 7.57 17.61 -2.54
CA GLU A 78 8.65 18.57 -2.30
C GLU A 78 8.54 19.15 -0.88
N ASN A 79 9.48 18.80 0.00
CA ASN A 79 9.47 19.28 1.38
C ASN A 79 10.19 20.62 1.59
N ASN A 80 11.14 20.98 0.73
CA ASN A 80 11.89 22.22 0.80
C ASN A 80 12.58 22.55 -0.53
N ILE A 81 11.92 23.32 -1.39
CA ILE A 81 12.42 23.68 -2.73
C ILE A 81 13.79 24.39 -2.74
N LYS A 82 14.23 24.95 -1.60
CA LYS A 82 15.54 25.57 -1.43
C LYS A 82 16.63 24.55 -1.10
N GLY A 83 16.27 23.42 -0.48
CA GLY A 83 17.13 22.25 -0.36
C GLY A 83 17.35 21.67 -1.75
N LYS A 84 18.61 21.47 -2.14
CA LYS A 84 18.96 20.90 -3.44
C LYS A 84 19.48 19.50 -3.21
N CYS A 85 18.64 18.51 -3.51
CA CYS A 85 18.96 17.10 -3.28
C CYS A 85 19.35 16.84 -1.82
N SER A 86 18.48 17.24 -0.89
CA SER A 86 18.69 17.17 0.55
C SER A 86 17.72 16.18 1.20
N VAL A 87 17.78 16.05 2.53
CA VAL A 87 16.86 15.18 3.28
C VAL A 87 15.40 15.49 2.90
N GLY A 88 14.69 14.46 2.43
CA GLY A 88 13.35 14.59 1.88
C GLY A 88 13.27 14.36 0.38
N ASP A 89 14.34 14.59 -0.38
CA ASP A 89 14.36 14.47 -1.85
C ASP A 89 14.49 13.01 -2.34
N ARG A 90 13.69 12.08 -1.80
CA ARG A 90 13.81 10.62 -2.00
C ARG A 90 13.63 10.15 -3.44
N TRP A 91 12.90 10.94 -4.24
CA TRP A 91 12.66 10.68 -5.66
C TRP A 91 13.75 11.26 -6.57
N SER A 92 14.79 11.85 -5.99
CA SER A 92 16.02 12.25 -6.68
C SER A 92 17.25 11.75 -5.92
N SER A 93 17.84 12.57 -5.04
CA SER A 93 18.99 12.23 -4.19
C SER A 93 18.85 12.98 -2.87
N GLN A 94 19.16 12.35 -1.74
CA GLN A 94 19.34 13.07 -0.46
C GLN A 94 20.82 13.35 -0.13
N GLU A 95 21.73 12.93 -1.01
CA GLU A 95 23.20 13.04 -0.87
C GLU A 95 23.76 14.23 -1.68
N GLY A 96 22.91 15.20 -2.04
CA GLY A 96 23.28 16.32 -2.88
C GLY A 96 23.36 15.97 -4.37
N ASN A 97 23.93 16.90 -5.12
CA ASN A 97 24.22 16.73 -6.55
C ASN A 97 25.62 16.10 -6.71
N ASP A 98 25.72 14.79 -6.52
CA ASP A 98 26.98 14.05 -6.58
C ASP A 98 27.15 13.36 -7.94
N LEU A 99 28.23 13.71 -8.66
CA LEU A 99 28.60 13.09 -9.94
C LEU A 99 28.95 11.60 -9.80
N ASN A 100 29.33 11.15 -8.59
CA ASN A 100 29.63 9.75 -8.30
C ASN A 100 28.38 8.93 -7.95
N LEU A 101 27.24 9.59 -7.72
CA LEU A 101 25.94 8.96 -7.46
C LEU A 101 24.91 9.36 -8.53
N PRO A 102 25.12 8.99 -9.81
CA PRO A 102 24.29 9.46 -10.93
C PRO A 102 22.83 8.97 -10.86
N GLU A 103 22.55 7.88 -10.15
CA GLU A 103 21.20 7.34 -9.97
C GLU A 103 20.47 7.92 -8.74
N GLY A 104 21.17 8.72 -7.92
CA GLY A 104 20.66 9.20 -6.64
C GLY A 104 20.24 8.05 -5.72
N GLU A 105 19.05 8.15 -5.13
CA GLU A 105 18.48 7.09 -4.28
C GLU A 105 18.03 5.86 -5.07
N GLY A 106 17.88 5.96 -6.40
CA GLY A 106 17.36 4.86 -7.24
C GLY A 106 15.92 4.45 -6.93
N THR A 107 15.18 5.26 -6.15
CA THR A 107 13.87 4.93 -5.58
C THR A 107 12.81 4.56 -6.62
N TRP A 108 12.92 5.07 -7.84
CA TRP A 108 12.01 4.71 -8.93
C TRP A 108 12.05 3.24 -9.34
N ALA A 109 13.17 2.55 -9.11
CA ALA A 109 13.40 1.20 -9.60
C ALA A 109 13.90 0.21 -8.53
N ASN A 110 13.88 0.59 -7.26
CA ASN A 110 14.24 -0.28 -6.14
C ASN A 110 13.00 -0.74 -5.34
N THR A 111 13.21 -1.59 -4.33
CA THR A 111 12.14 -2.13 -3.45
C THR A 111 11.95 -1.36 -2.15
N ALA A 112 12.61 -0.20 -1.99
CA ALA A 112 12.44 0.63 -0.80
C ALA A 112 11.00 1.17 -0.73
N THR A 113 10.43 1.21 0.47
CA THR A 113 9.11 1.75 0.77
C THR A 113 9.22 2.79 1.88
N PHE A 114 8.34 3.79 1.88
CA PHE A 114 8.35 4.87 2.86
C PHE A 114 7.01 5.61 2.92
N GLY A 115 6.80 6.32 4.02
CA GLY A 115 5.60 7.11 4.26
C GLY A 115 4.36 6.27 4.54
N ARG A 116 3.22 6.96 4.66
CA ARG A 116 1.89 6.36 4.78
C ARG A 116 0.98 7.05 3.77
N ALA A 117 -0.01 6.32 3.26
CA ALA A 117 -0.99 6.88 2.31
C ALA A 117 -1.71 8.11 2.89
N GLU A 118 -2.04 8.09 4.18
CA GLU A 118 -2.68 9.22 4.89
C GLU A 118 -1.84 10.50 4.89
N SER A 119 -0.51 10.37 4.83
CA SER A 119 0.44 11.49 4.84
C SER A 119 1.02 11.80 3.46
N SER A 120 0.46 11.25 2.39
CA SER A 120 0.98 11.36 1.01
C SER A 120 1.03 12.78 0.46
N THR A 121 0.35 13.73 1.11
CA THR A 121 0.37 15.17 0.78
C THR A 121 1.27 15.99 1.69
N SER A 122 1.89 15.37 2.70
CA SER A 122 2.81 16.01 3.65
C SER A 122 4.24 15.49 3.54
N TYR A 123 4.42 14.28 3.00
CA TYR A 123 5.70 13.61 2.77
C TYR A 123 5.58 12.68 1.57
N ASP A 124 6.73 12.21 1.04
CA ASP A 124 6.72 11.16 0.03
C ASP A 124 6.03 9.90 0.54
N TYR A 125 5.44 9.18 -0.39
CA TYR A 125 4.83 7.87 -0.13
C TYR A 125 5.25 6.90 -1.23
N LYS A 126 5.59 5.67 -0.87
CA LYS A 126 5.84 4.56 -1.79
C LYS A 126 5.60 3.23 -1.07
N VAL A 127 4.85 2.34 -1.69
CA VAL A 127 4.62 0.95 -1.23
C VAL A 127 5.00 -0.08 -2.28
#